data_AF-A0A8H4SGY3-F1
#
_entry.id   AF-A0A8H4SGY3-F1
#
_cell.length_a   1.000
_cell.length_b   1.000
_cell.length_c   1.000
_cell.angle_alpha   90.00
_cell.angle_beta   90.00
_cell.angle_gamma   90.00
#
_symmetry.space_group_name_H-M   'P 1'
#
loop_
_entity.id
_entity.type
_entity.pdbx_description
1 polymer ?
#
loop_
_entity_poly.entity_id
_entity_poly.type
_entity_poly.pdbx_seq_one_letter_code
_entity_poly.pdbx_strand_id
1 'polypeptide(L)'
;MPGVRPFPRKTATAIAVVGVVGLCAARKASLRNEAFAESPKPCGGPGGPGGRGGPGGRMGFYSLRLESSQQVNDNTKRLRFQLPDPASNAGLSLASFILTFHKPKDAWFPVIRPYTPINNFDEPGYIELLVKKYPNGRASGYLHSLQPGDELNIRGPMRGYQWKTNEFEHVNLIAGGAGITPMYQLIQGMLNNPDDKSKIKLIIGFNTDKDLVMKKELDAFEQKFPRSS
;
A
#
# COMPACT_ATOMS: atom_id res chain seq x y z
N MET A 1 -14.68 -35.54 -36.56
CA MET A 1 -15.17 -34.79 -35.40
C MET A 1 -14.10 -33.79 -34.98
N PRO A 2 -14.28 -32.47 -35.18
CA PRO A 2 -13.31 -31.47 -34.74
C PRO A 2 -13.52 -31.17 -33.26
N GLY A 3 -12.47 -31.34 -32.45
CA GLY A 3 -12.48 -31.05 -31.02
C GLY A 3 -12.73 -29.58 -30.74
N VAL A 4 -13.75 -29.31 -29.92
CA VAL A 4 -14.05 -27.99 -29.38
C VAL A 4 -12.85 -27.53 -28.56
N ARG A 5 -12.17 -26.46 -29.01
CA ARG A 5 -11.16 -25.77 -28.19
C ARG A 5 -11.87 -25.21 -26.95
N PRO A 6 -11.39 -25.48 -25.73
CA PRO A 6 -12.00 -24.89 -24.54
C PRO A 6 -11.88 -23.36 -24.63
N PHE A 7 -12.99 -22.67 -24.34
CA PHE A 7 -13.05 -21.21 -24.28
C PHE A 7 -11.94 -20.66 -23.36
N PRO A 8 -11.30 -19.52 -23.71
CA PRO A 8 -10.26 -18.95 -22.87
C PRO A 8 -10.81 -18.64 -21.47
N ARG A 9 -10.04 -19.01 -20.44
CA ARG A 9 -10.32 -18.60 -19.05
C ARG A 9 -10.38 -17.07 -19.03
N LYS A 10 -11.51 -16.56 -18.55
CA LYS A 10 -11.89 -15.14 -18.39
C LYS A 10 -10.68 -14.19 -18.40
N THR A 11 -10.43 -13.52 -19.53
CA THR A 11 -9.61 -12.31 -19.57
C THR A 11 -10.36 -11.23 -18.82
N ALA A 12 -9.99 -10.97 -17.56
CA ALA A 12 -10.54 -9.88 -16.78
C ALA A 12 -9.52 -8.75 -16.71
N THR A 13 -9.85 -7.61 -17.31
CA THR A 13 -9.11 -6.38 -17.09
C THR A 13 -9.59 -5.79 -15.77
N ALA A 14 -8.87 -6.07 -14.68
CA ALA A 14 -9.08 -5.37 -13.41
C ALA A 14 -8.28 -4.06 -13.44
N ILE A 15 -8.96 -2.94 -13.71
CA ILE A 15 -8.36 -1.60 -13.57
C ILE A 15 -8.54 -1.18 -12.11
N ALA A 16 -7.49 -1.31 -11.31
CA ALA A 16 -7.43 -0.66 -10.00
C ALA A 16 -6.81 0.74 -10.19
N VAL A 17 -7.63 1.79 -10.30
CA VAL A 17 -7.13 3.17 -10.25
C VAL A 17 -7.00 3.55 -8.78
N VAL A 18 -5.79 3.46 -8.23
CA VAL A 18 -5.48 4.02 -6.90
C VAL A 18 -4.84 5.38 -7.11
N GLY A 19 -5.70 6.38 -7.35
CA GLY A 19 -5.30 7.79 -7.39
C GLY A 19 -5.30 8.41 -5.99
N VAL A 20 -4.60 9.53 -5.84
CA VAL A 20 -4.56 10.39 -4.64
C VAL A 20 -5.94 10.97 -4.24
N VAL A 21 -7.00 10.59 -4.95
CA VAL A 21 -8.40 10.90 -4.64
C VAL A 21 -9.20 9.61 -4.77
N GLY A 22 -9.52 8.97 -3.64
CA GLY A 22 -10.60 7.99 -3.53
C GLY A 22 -10.40 6.65 -4.25
N LEU A 23 -10.77 5.58 -3.56
CA LEU A 23 -10.94 4.26 -4.16
C LEU A 23 -12.15 4.31 -5.12
N CYS A 24 -11.95 4.66 -6.40
CA CYS A 24 -12.96 4.40 -7.42
C CYS A 24 -12.82 2.96 -7.90
N ALA A 25 -13.35 2.03 -7.11
CA ALA A 25 -13.64 0.69 -7.57
C ALA A 25 -14.90 0.73 -8.45
N ALA A 26 -14.74 0.92 -9.76
CA ALA A 26 -15.84 0.71 -10.70
C ALA A 26 -15.98 -0.80 -10.97
N ARG A 27 -16.80 -1.49 -10.17
CA ARG A 27 -17.43 -2.76 -10.59
C ARG A 27 -18.88 -2.47 -10.94
N LYS A 28 -19.21 -2.58 -12.23
CA LYS A 28 -20.61 -2.79 -12.67
C LYS A 28 -21.02 -4.20 -12.26
N ALA A 29 -21.59 -4.34 -11.07
CA ALA A 29 -22.42 -5.49 -10.71
C ALA A 29 -23.32 -5.10 -9.53
N SER A 30 -24.60 -4.89 -9.87
CA SER A 30 -25.80 -4.87 -9.04
C SER A 30 -25.63 -4.77 -7.52
N LEU A 31 -26.11 -3.65 -6.97
CA LEU A 31 -26.37 -3.43 -5.56
C LEU A 31 -27.25 -4.56 -5.00
N ARG A 32 -26.69 -5.40 -4.14
CA ARG A 32 -27.44 -6.07 -3.08
C ARG A 32 -26.72 -5.83 -1.75
N ASN A 33 -27.39 -5.07 -0.90
CA ASN A 33 -27.12 -5.01 0.53
C ASN A 33 -27.26 -6.41 1.11
N GLU A 34 -26.17 -6.96 1.59
CA GLU A 34 -26.20 -8.08 2.54
C GLU A 34 -25.14 -7.74 3.59
N ALA A 35 -25.60 -7.15 4.70
CA ALA A 35 -24.82 -7.06 5.92
C ALA A 35 -24.69 -8.47 6.49
N PHE A 36 -23.46 -8.95 6.67
CA PHE A 36 -23.20 -10.18 7.40
C PHE A 36 -22.20 -9.92 8.53
N ALA A 37 -22.61 -10.38 9.71
CA ALA A 37 -22.04 -10.14 11.02
C ALA A 37 -20.99 -11.20 11.43
N GLU A 38 -20.14 -10.78 12.38
CA GLU A 38 -19.39 -11.49 13.44
C GLU A 38 -18.22 -12.48 13.17
N SER A 39 -17.03 -12.05 13.68
CA SER A 39 -15.98 -12.69 14.55
C SER A 39 -15.21 -13.98 14.13
N PRO A 40 -13.91 -14.17 14.53
CA PRO A 40 -13.43 -14.05 15.92
C PRO A 40 -12.05 -13.37 16.17
N LYS A 41 -11.90 -12.91 17.42
CA LYS A 41 -10.73 -12.53 18.26
C LYS A 41 -9.52 -11.81 17.60
N PRO A 42 -9.21 -10.56 18.01
CA PRO A 42 -7.90 -9.96 17.73
C PRO A 42 -6.84 -10.53 18.69
N CYS A 43 -5.66 -10.88 18.14
CA CYS A 43 -4.47 -11.21 18.91
C CYS A 43 -4.07 -10.02 19.79
N GLY A 44 -3.90 -10.26 21.09
CA GLY A 44 -3.46 -9.26 22.06
C GLY A 44 -2.01 -8.85 21.85
N GLY A 45 -1.75 -7.55 21.74
CA GLY A 45 -0.40 -6.99 21.81
C GLY A 45 -0.01 -6.68 23.27
N PRO A 46 1.29 -6.66 23.61
CA PRO A 46 1.76 -6.48 24.98
C PRO A 46 1.51 -5.05 25.47
N GLY A 47 1.00 -4.94 26.70
CA GLY A 47 0.72 -3.68 27.36
C GLY A 47 1.99 -3.03 27.93
N GLY A 48 2.32 -1.83 27.45
CA GLY A 48 3.19 -0.88 28.13
C GLY A 48 2.40 0.01 29.11
N PRO A 49 3.00 0.47 30.22
CA PRO A 49 2.27 1.14 31.29
C PRO A 49 2.11 2.64 31.04
N GLY A 50 0.95 3.19 31.42
CA GLY A 50 0.80 4.61 31.73
C GLY A 50 -0.26 5.36 30.91
N GLY A 51 -1.49 5.44 31.44
CA GLY A 51 -2.51 6.38 30.96
C GLY A 51 -3.93 5.88 31.23
N ARG A 52 -4.54 6.34 32.33
CA ARG A 52 -5.95 6.08 32.67
C ARG A 52 -6.87 6.74 31.64
N GLY A 53 -7.75 5.97 31.01
CA GLY A 53 -8.83 6.49 30.18
C GLY A 53 -9.88 5.43 29.83
N GLY A 54 -11.04 5.52 30.50
CA GLY A 54 -12.40 5.16 30.02
C GLY A 54 -12.74 3.71 29.60
N PRO A 55 -13.95 3.21 29.95
CA PRO A 55 -14.42 1.91 29.50
C PRO A 55 -14.95 2.00 28.06
N GLY A 56 -14.07 1.75 27.09
CA GLY A 56 -14.38 1.64 25.66
C GLY A 56 -13.11 1.28 24.90
N GLY A 57 -13.01 0.04 24.42
CA GLY A 57 -11.76 -0.58 23.97
C GLY A 57 -10.93 0.22 22.97
N ARG A 58 -9.59 0.11 23.11
CA ARG A 58 -8.57 0.67 22.21
C ARG A 58 -8.88 0.36 20.74
N MET A 59 -9.51 1.33 20.08
CA MET A 59 -9.67 1.39 18.63
C MET A 59 -8.74 2.49 18.11
N GLY A 60 -7.45 2.36 18.43
CA GLY A 60 -6.52 3.48 18.51
C GLY A 60 -5.49 3.52 17.39
N PHE A 61 -5.19 4.73 16.93
CA PHE A 61 -3.95 5.03 16.21
C PHE A 61 -2.75 4.69 17.10
N TYR A 62 -1.61 4.35 16.49
CA TYR A 62 -0.33 4.19 17.17
C TYR A 62 0.74 5.03 16.46
N SER A 63 1.73 5.50 17.21
CA SER A 63 2.86 6.26 16.67
C SER A 63 3.94 5.32 16.15
N LEU A 64 4.53 5.66 15.01
CA LEU A 64 5.80 5.11 14.56
C LEU A 64 6.85 6.22 14.50
N ARG A 65 8.07 5.92 14.94
CA ARG A 65 9.19 6.85 14.91
C ARG A 65 9.86 6.83 13.53
N LEU A 66 10.11 8.00 12.96
CA LEU A 66 10.87 8.14 11.72
C LEU A 66 12.34 7.81 11.97
N GLU A 67 12.84 6.76 11.34
CA GLU A 67 14.23 6.34 11.40
C GLU A 67 15.07 7.12 10.38
N SER A 68 14.61 7.21 9.14
CA SER A 68 15.37 7.85 8.07
C SER A 68 14.47 8.57 7.07
N SER A 69 15.01 9.66 6.51
CA SER A 69 14.36 10.47 5.48
C SER A 69 15.35 10.69 4.33
N GLN A 70 15.03 10.15 3.16
CA GLN A 70 15.89 10.24 1.98
C GLN A 70 15.15 10.93 0.84
N GLN A 71 15.76 11.98 0.27
CA GLN A 71 15.26 12.60 -0.95
C GLN A 71 15.55 11.69 -2.14
N VAL A 72 14.52 11.35 -2.92
CA VAL A 72 14.62 10.47 -4.11
C VAL A 72 14.78 11.29 -5.39
N ASN A 73 13.99 12.36 -5.51
CA ASN A 73 14.04 13.33 -6.62
C ASN A 73 13.52 14.69 -6.11
N ASP A 74 13.25 15.66 -7.00
CA ASP A 74 12.84 17.02 -6.62
C ASP A 74 11.58 17.10 -5.74
N ASN A 75 10.68 16.11 -5.83
CA ASN A 75 9.38 16.15 -5.14
C ASN A 75 9.03 14.86 -4.38
N THR A 76 9.91 13.86 -4.29
CA THR A 76 9.60 12.57 -3.67
C THR A 76 10.62 12.22 -2.61
N LYS A 77 10.13 11.80 -1.44
CA LYS A 77 10.94 11.30 -0.32
C LYS A 77 10.61 9.84 -0.02
N ARG A 78 11.63 9.09 0.38
CA ARG A 78 11.51 7.79 1.02
C ARG A 78 11.65 7.99 2.53
N LEU A 79 10.64 7.54 3.27
CA LEU A 79 10.54 7.68 4.72
C LEU A 79 10.45 6.28 5.33
N ARG A 80 11.37 5.96 6.23
CA ARG A 80 11.39 4.68 6.94
C ARG A 80 11.00 4.89 8.39
N PHE A 81 9.99 4.16 8.85
CA PHE A 81 9.45 4.24 10.20
C PHE A 81 9.71 2.94 10.94
N GLN A 82 10.28 3.02 12.14
CA GLN A 82 10.55 1.88 13.01
C GLN A 82 9.25 1.32 13.60
N LEU A 83 9.08 0.01 13.55
CA LEU A 83 8.05 -0.69 14.32
C LEU A 83 8.45 -0.74 15.81
N PRO A 84 7.48 -0.78 16.73
CA PRO A 84 7.77 -0.86 18.17
C PRO A 84 8.58 -2.11 18.56
N ASP A 85 8.35 -3.22 17.85
CA ASP A 85 9.13 -4.45 17.97
C ASP A 85 9.98 -4.65 16.70
N PRO A 86 11.32 -4.53 16.79
CA PRO A 86 12.23 -4.74 15.66
C PRO A 86 12.17 -6.15 15.05
N ALA A 87 11.70 -7.16 15.80
CA ALA A 87 11.56 -8.52 15.30
C ALA A 87 10.20 -8.78 14.63
N SER A 88 9.26 -7.85 14.76
CA SER A 88 7.92 -7.99 14.19
C SER A 88 7.86 -7.53 12.74
N ASN A 89 7.05 -8.22 11.93
CA ASN A 89 6.68 -7.72 10.61
C ASN A 89 5.52 -6.73 10.74
N ALA A 90 5.39 -5.83 9.76
CA ALA A 90 4.36 -4.80 9.75
C ALA A 90 2.90 -5.33 9.63
N GLY A 91 2.71 -6.65 9.49
CA GLY A 91 1.39 -7.27 9.31
C GLY A 91 0.72 -6.93 7.97
N LEU A 92 1.51 -6.46 6.99
CA LEU A 92 1.03 -6.08 5.67
C LEU A 92 0.56 -7.31 4.90
N SER A 93 -0.51 -7.12 4.13
CA SER A 93 -0.97 -8.09 3.14
C SER A 93 -0.94 -7.48 1.75
N LEU A 94 -1.10 -8.31 0.72
CA LEU A 94 -1.31 -7.83 -0.65
C LEU A 94 -2.43 -6.78 -0.71
N ALA A 95 -2.16 -5.69 -1.45
CA ALA A 95 -3.03 -4.54 -1.60
C ALA A 95 -3.52 -3.93 -0.26
N SER A 96 -2.64 -3.90 0.74
CA SER A 96 -2.90 -3.23 2.03
C SER A 96 -2.31 -1.82 2.07
N PHE A 97 -2.88 -0.97 2.92
CA PHE A 97 -2.43 0.41 3.11
C PHE A 97 -2.57 0.82 4.57
N ILE A 98 -1.86 1.86 4.98
CA ILE A 98 -2.01 2.48 6.30
C ILE A 98 -2.72 3.82 6.17
N LEU A 99 -3.43 4.22 7.22
CA LEU A 99 -3.98 5.56 7.35
C LEU A 99 -3.04 6.40 8.22
N THR A 100 -2.43 7.42 7.64
CA THR A 100 -1.67 8.42 8.41
C THR A 100 -2.61 9.45 8.99
N PHE A 101 -2.28 9.96 10.17
CA PHE A 101 -3.05 10.96 10.90
C PHE A 101 -2.12 12.09 11.35
N HIS A 102 -2.48 13.33 11.05
CA HIS A 102 -1.87 14.50 11.70
C HIS A 102 -2.90 15.62 11.82
N LYS A 103 -2.81 16.42 12.88
CA LYS A 103 -3.63 17.62 13.07
C LYS A 103 -2.73 18.85 13.02
N PRO A 104 -2.76 19.64 11.92
CA PRO A 104 -2.09 20.92 11.88
C PRO A 104 -2.61 21.85 12.99
N LYS A 105 -1.74 22.70 13.56
CA LYS A 105 -2.10 23.62 14.67
C LYS A 105 -3.29 24.52 14.32
N ASP A 106 -3.33 24.98 13.07
CA ASP A 106 -4.35 25.92 12.59
C ASP A 106 -5.58 25.22 11.98
N ALA A 107 -5.67 23.89 12.07
CA ALA A 107 -6.74 23.12 11.44
C ALA A 107 -7.76 22.62 12.47
N TRP A 108 -9.05 22.88 12.19
CA TRP A 108 -10.16 22.34 12.98
C TRP A 108 -10.22 20.81 12.93
N PHE A 109 -10.01 20.24 11.73
CA PHE A 109 -10.08 18.81 11.48
C PHE A 109 -8.70 18.20 11.22
N PRO A 110 -8.46 16.95 11.69
CA PRO A 110 -7.26 16.22 11.35
C PRO A 110 -7.24 15.87 9.86
N VAL A 111 -6.04 15.71 9.32
CA VAL A 111 -5.82 15.25 7.96
C VAL A 111 -5.46 13.77 8.02
N ILE A 112 -6.38 12.95 7.50
CA ILE A 112 -6.23 11.49 7.40
C ILE A 112 -6.03 11.13 5.94
N ARG A 113 -4.99 10.37 5.62
CA ARG A 113 -4.70 9.96 4.24
C ARG A 113 -4.17 8.52 4.17
N PRO A 114 -4.58 7.75 3.15
CA PRO A 114 -4.03 6.43 2.90
C PRO A 114 -2.64 6.55 2.26
N TYR A 115 -1.72 5.69 2.70
CA TYR A 115 -0.42 5.47 2.07
C TYR A 115 -0.14 3.98 1.99
N THR A 116 0.41 3.54 0.86
CA THR A 116 0.78 2.14 0.66
C THR A 116 2.27 1.96 0.96
N PRO A 117 2.62 1.13 1.95
CA PRO A 117 4.01 0.77 2.18
C PRO A 117 4.64 0.03 1.01
N ILE A 118 5.93 0.27 0.79
CA ILE A 118 6.72 -0.30 -0.31
C ILE A 118 7.77 -1.33 0.15
N ASN A 119 7.91 -1.57 1.46
CA ASN A 119 8.79 -2.60 1.98
C ASN A 119 8.22 -4.00 1.74
N ASN A 120 9.10 -5.00 1.69
CA ASN A 120 8.70 -6.39 1.62
C ASN A 120 7.94 -6.82 2.89
N PHE A 121 6.95 -7.70 2.74
CA PHE A 121 6.09 -8.13 3.84
C PHE A 121 6.82 -8.95 4.91
N ASP A 122 7.87 -9.65 4.49
CA ASP A 122 8.67 -10.52 5.34
C ASP A 122 9.84 -9.81 6.00
N GLU A 123 10.06 -8.53 5.69
CA GLU A 123 11.12 -7.74 6.31
C GLU A 123 10.65 -7.16 7.65
N PRO A 124 11.32 -7.52 8.77
CA PRO A 124 10.91 -7.10 10.10
C PRO A 124 11.39 -5.69 10.43
N GLY A 125 10.73 -5.09 11.42
CA GLY A 125 11.22 -3.93 12.16
C GLY A 125 10.89 -2.56 11.56
N TYR A 126 10.35 -2.47 10.35
CA TYR A 126 10.02 -1.17 9.76
C TYR A 126 8.86 -1.17 8.76
N ILE A 127 8.36 0.03 8.49
CA ILE A 127 7.47 0.37 7.37
C ILE A 127 8.14 1.45 6.54
N GLU A 128 8.14 1.31 5.22
CA GLU A 128 8.72 2.29 4.31
C GLU A 128 7.66 2.90 3.39
N LEU A 129 7.60 4.23 3.36
CA LEU A 129 6.69 5.01 2.53
C LEU A 129 7.46 5.80 1.48
N LEU A 130 6.94 5.79 0.25
CA LEU A 130 7.39 6.68 -0.82
C LEU A 130 6.35 7.79 -1.01
N VAL A 131 6.72 9.02 -0.68
CA VAL A 131 5.78 10.15 -0.58
C VAL A 131 6.15 11.23 -1.58
N LYS A 132 5.26 11.45 -2.56
CA LYS A 132 5.34 12.61 -3.46
C LYS A 132 4.72 13.85 -2.79
N LYS A 133 5.48 14.95 -2.78
CA LYS A 133 5.05 16.28 -2.35
C LYS A 133 4.18 16.90 -3.41
N TYR A 134 3.02 17.37 -2.98
CA TYR A 134 2.11 18.13 -3.82
C TYR A 134 2.12 19.58 -3.33
N PRO A 135 2.17 20.58 -4.23
CA PRO A 135 1.98 21.97 -3.85
C PRO A 135 0.71 22.11 -3.01
N ASN A 136 0.80 22.78 -1.87
CA ASN A 136 -0.30 22.97 -0.90
C ASN A 136 -0.92 21.66 -0.34
N GLY A 137 -0.27 20.51 -0.56
CA GLY A 137 -0.71 19.23 -0.03
C GLY A 137 -0.45 19.14 1.47
N ARG A 138 -1.51 19.19 2.30
CA ARG A 138 -1.36 19.14 3.77
C ARG A 138 -0.61 17.90 4.27
N ALA A 139 -1.03 16.71 3.83
CA ALA A 139 -0.41 15.45 4.25
C ALA A 139 0.98 15.23 3.68
N SER A 140 1.17 15.44 2.37
CA SER A 140 2.47 15.25 1.74
C SER A 140 3.47 16.31 2.18
N GLY A 141 3.02 17.55 2.43
CA GLY A 141 3.83 18.62 3.03
C GLY A 141 4.29 18.27 4.45
N TYR A 142 3.38 17.80 5.31
CA TYR A 142 3.71 17.35 6.66
C TYR A 142 4.70 16.17 6.66
N LEU A 143 4.45 15.12 5.87
CA LEU A 143 5.38 14.00 5.77
C LEU A 143 6.76 14.41 5.24
N HIS A 144 6.81 15.42 4.37
CA HIS A 144 8.08 15.98 3.89
C HIS A 144 8.80 16.85 4.92
N SER A 145 8.11 17.40 5.92
CA SER A 145 8.72 18.19 6.99
C SER A 145 9.29 17.33 8.12
N LEU A 146 8.90 16.06 8.22
CA LEU A 146 9.41 15.16 9.25
C LEU A 146 10.92 14.96 9.16
N GLN A 147 11.57 14.94 10.31
CA GLN A 147 12.98 14.64 10.50
C GLN A 147 13.17 13.34 11.28
N PRO A 148 14.28 12.61 11.07
CA PRO A 148 14.60 11.44 11.88
C PRO A 148 14.46 11.72 13.38
N GLY A 149 13.72 10.87 14.08
CA GLY A 149 13.33 11.06 15.47
C GLY A 149 11.89 11.50 15.69
N ASP A 150 11.26 12.14 14.70
CA ASP A 150 9.85 12.54 14.77
C ASP A 150 8.90 11.34 14.76
N GLU A 151 7.66 11.55 15.20
CA GLU A 151 6.61 10.51 15.19
C GLU A 151 5.53 10.76 14.13
N LEU A 152 5.03 9.67 13.57
CA LEU A 152 3.85 9.66 12.70
C LEU A 152 2.76 8.77 13.31
N ASN A 153 1.59 9.35 13.56
CA ASN A 153 0.43 8.59 13.99
C ASN A 153 -0.18 7.85 12.79
N ILE A 154 -0.37 6.53 12.94
CA ILE A 154 -0.95 5.69 11.90
C ILE A 154 -2.04 4.77 12.45
N ARG A 155 -2.90 4.31 11.56
CA ARG A 155 -3.83 3.21 11.79
C ARG A 155 -3.71 2.20 10.66
N GLY A 156 -3.66 0.92 11.01
CA GLY A 156 -3.63 -0.17 10.05
C GLY A 156 -2.68 -1.27 10.47
N PRO A 157 -2.37 -2.20 9.55
CA PRO A 157 -2.73 -2.12 8.13
C PRO A 157 -4.22 -2.33 7.83
N MET A 158 -4.73 -1.58 6.87
CA MET A 158 -6.08 -1.70 6.30
C MET A 158 -6.00 -2.60 5.06
N ARG A 159 -6.97 -3.50 4.93
CA ARG A 159 -7.05 -4.40 3.78
C ARG A 159 -7.77 -3.73 2.61
N GLY A 160 -7.13 -3.71 1.45
CA GLY A 160 -7.76 -3.36 0.18
C GLY A 160 -8.25 -4.61 -0.56
N TYR A 161 -7.99 -4.66 -1.87
CA TYR A 161 -8.37 -5.80 -2.72
C TYR A 161 -7.76 -7.11 -2.21
N GLN A 162 -8.59 -8.13 -1.98
CA GLN A 162 -8.11 -9.44 -1.54
C GLN A 162 -7.63 -10.23 -2.76
N TRP A 163 -6.34 -10.08 -3.10
CA TRP A 163 -5.72 -10.86 -4.17
C TRP A 163 -5.82 -12.35 -3.89
N LYS A 164 -6.24 -13.12 -4.90
CA LYS A 164 -6.22 -14.58 -4.86
C LYS A 164 -5.22 -15.08 -5.88
N THR A 165 -4.31 -15.94 -5.44
CA THR A 165 -3.30 -16.57 -6.29
C THR A 165 -3.95 -17.21 -7.50
N ASN A 166 -3.43 -16.94 -8.71
CA ASN A 166 -3.95 -17.46 -9.97
C ASN A 166 -5.44 -17.14 -10.26
N GLU A 167 -6.02 -16.10 -9.64
CA GLU A 167 -7.38 -15.65 -9.95
C GLU A 167 -7.52 -15.20 -11.42
N PHE A 168 -6.45 -14.59 -11.94
CA PHE A 168 -6.38 -14.09 -13.32
C PHE A 168 -5.10 -14.58 -14.00
N GLU A 169 -5.20 -15.01 -15.26
CA GLU A 169 -4.01 -15.39 -16.03
C GLU A 169 -3.17 -14.15 -16.40
N HIS A 170 -3.82 -13.04 -16.71
CA HIS A 170 -3.19 -11.79 -17.11
C HIS A 170 -3.68 -10.62 -16.25
N VAL A 171 -2.75 -9.82 -15.75
CA VAL A 171 -2.99 -8.68 -14.87
C VAL A 171 -2.35 -7.45 -15.49
N ASN A 172 -3.20 -6.52 -15.94
CA ASN A 172 -2.76 -5.25 -16.48
C ASN A 172 -2.89 -4.18 -15.41
N LEU A 173 -1.76 -3.67 -14.94
CA LEU A 173 -1.66 -2.62 -13.93
C LEU A 173 -1.42 -1.29 -14.61
N ILE A 174 -2.21 -0.28 -14.26
CA ILE A 174 -2.09 1.08 -14.80
C ILE A 174 -1.86 2.03 -13.64
N ALA A 175 -0.72 2.72 -13.65
CA ALA A 175 -0.35 3.68 -12.61
C ALA A 175 -0.03 5.05 -13.18
N GLY A 176 -0.27 6.08 -12.38
CA GLY A 176 0.15 7.45 -12.66
C GLY A 176 0.74 8.11 -11.42
N GLY A 177 1.94 8.70 -11.55
CA GLY A 177 2.62 9.39 -10.45
C GLY A 177 2.75 8.52 -9.18
N ALA A 178 2.22 9.01 -8.04
CA ALA A 178 2.27 8.31 -6.76
C ALA A 178 1.47 6.99 -6.72
N GLY A 179 0.60 6.74 -7.71
CA GLY A 179 -0.15 5.49 -7.84
C GLY A 179 0.72 4.27 -8.15
N ILE A 180 2.03 4.44 -8.33
CA ILE A 180 2.98 3.33 -8.50
C ILE A 180 3.14 2.49 -7.22
N THR A 181 3.00 3.07 -6.03
CA THR A 181 3.25 2.36 -4.76
C THR A 181 2.30 1.16 -4.52
N PRO A 182 0.97 1.25 -4.72
CA PRO A 182 0.11 0.08 -4.63
C PRO A 182 0.35 -0.94 -5.73
N MET A 183 0.74 -0.51 -6.95
CA MET A 183 1.10 -1.45 -8.01
C MET A 183 2.39 -2.19 -7.67
N TYR A 184 3.39 -1.49 -7.15
CA TYR A 184 4.65 -2.09 -6.72
C TYR A 184 4.42 -3.13 -5.62
N GLN A 185 3.62 -2.81 -4.60
CA GLN A 185 3.29 -3.73 -3.53
C GLN A 185 2.60 -5.00 -4.06
N LEU A 186 1.67 -4.86 -5.01
CA LEU A 186 0.99 -6.00 -5.64
C LEU A 186 1.97 -6.85 -6.46
N ILE A 187 2.80 -6.22 -7.29
CA ILE A 187 3.82 -6.90 -8.10
C ILE A 187 4.79 -7.67 -7.22
N GLN A 188 5.32 -7.03 -6.18
CA GLN A 188 6.26 -7.65 -5.24
C GLN A 188 5.65 -8.90 -4.60
N GLY A 189 4.42 -8.82 -4.08
CA GLY A 189 3.79 -9.98 -3.46
C GLY A 189 3.40 -11.09 -4.45
N MET A 190 3.01 -10.74 -5.68
CA MET A 190 2.76 -11.73 -6.73
C MET A 190 4.05 -12.45 -7.15
N LEU A 191 5.15 -11.71 -7.36
CA LEU A 191 6.43 -12.29 -7.79
C LEU A 191 7.14 -13.07 -6.68
N ASN A 192 6.94 -12.68 -5.42
CA ASN A 192 7.49 -13.41 -4.27
C ASN A 192 6.70 -14.68 -3.94
N ASN A 193 5.50 -14.87 -4.51
CA ASN A 193 4.73 -16.10 -4.37
C ASN A 193 5.05 -17.07 -5.52
N PRO A 194 5.80 -18.17 -5.28
CA PRO A 194 6.16 -19.12 -6.34
C PRO A 194 4.95 -19.83 -6.97
N ASP A 195 3.81 -19.90 -6.25
CA ASP A 195 2.59 -20.52 -6.76
C ASP A 195 1.78 -19.59 -7.67
N ASP A 196 2.07 -18.30 -7.67
CA ASP A 196 1.38 -17.33 -8.53
C ASP A 196 2.00 -17.31 -9.94
N LYS A 197 1.21 -17.77 -10.91
CA LYS A 197 1.58 -17.84 -12.33
C LYS A 197 0.98 -16.71 -13.16
N SER A 198 0.27 -15.77 -12.54
CA SER A 198 -0.31 -14.61 -13.22
C SER A 198 0.76 -13.80 -13.95
N LYS A 199 0.50 -13.49 -15.22
CA LYS A 199 1.33 -12.64 -16.07
C LYS A 199 1.00 -11.18 -15.80
N ILE A 200 2.02 -10.39 -15.48
CA ILE A 200 1.86 -8.99 -15.09
C ILE A 200 2.31 -8.11 -16.26
N LYS A 201 1.51 -7.11 -16.61
CA LYS A 201 1.90 -5.99 -17.48
C LYS A 201 1.66 -4.70 -16.73
N LEU A 202 2.69 -3.88 -16.59
CA LEU A 202 2.60 -2.57 -15.93
C LEU A 202 2.71 -1.46 -16.98
N ILE A 203 1.76 -0.54 -16.97
CA ILE A 203 1.75 0.68 -17.78
C ILE A 203 1.79 1.86 -16.81
N ILE A 204 2.84 2.68 -16.90
CA ILE A 204 3.03 3.83 -16.01
C ILE A 204 3.06 5.12 -16.82
N GLY A 205 2.25 6.10 -16.42
CA GLY A 205 2.32 7.47 -16.93
C GLY A 205 3.01 8.42 -15.94
N PHE A 206 3.92 9.25 -16.44
CA PHE A 206 4.59 10.31 -15.70
C PHE A 206 4.74 11.56 -16.56
N ASN A 207 4.85 12.72 -15.92
CA ASN A 207 4.99 14.00 -16.63
C ASN A 207 6.38 14.18 -17.22
N THR A 208 7.41 13.75 -16.48
CA THR A 208 8.83 13.83 -16.87
C THR A 208 9.57 12.59 -16.41
N ASP A 209 10.69 12.25 -17.04
CA ASP A 209 11.52 11.10 -16.65
C ASP A 209 11.99 11.17 -15.18
N LYS A 210 12.17 12.39 -14.66
CA LYS A 210 12.52 12.62 -13.25
C LYS A 210 11.43 12.15 -12.27
N ASP A 211 10.18 12.11 -12.71
CA ASP A 211 9.05 11.61 -11.92
C ASP A 211 8.98 10.07 -11.88
N LEU A 212 9.77 9.37 -12.70
CA LEU A 212 9.84 7.91 -12.69
C LEU A 212 10.66 7.41 -11.48
N VAL A 213 9.97 7.26 -10.37
CA VAL A 213 10.50 6.65 -9.16
C VAL A 213 10.39 5.12 -9.20
N MET A 214 11.22 4.42 -8.43
CA MET A 214 11.26 2.96 -8.32
C MET A 214 11.69 2.21 -9.60
N LYS A 215 12.26 2.90 -10.60
CA LYS A 215 12.71 2.26 -11.85
C LYS A 215 13.70 1.12 -11.59
N LYS A 216 14.70 1.35 -10.73
CA LYS A 216 15.75 0.36 -10.45
C LYS A 216 15.16 -0.90 -9.83
N GLU A 217 14.19 -0.75 -8.93
CA GLU A 217 13.51 -1.85 -8.27
C GLU A 217 12.61 -2.64 -9.25
N LEU A 218 11.93 -1.95 -10.17
CA LEU A 218 11.16 -2.58 -11.23
C LEU A 218 12.04 -3.31 -12.24
N ASP A 219 13.14 -2.68 -12.68
CA ASP A 219 14.13 -3.31 -13.57
C ASP A 219 14.72 -4.58 -12.91
N ALA A 220 14.96 -4.55 -11.59
CA ALA A 220 15.44 -5.71 -10.85
C ALA A 220 14.43 -6.86 -10.83
N PHE A 221 13.13 -6.56 -10.77
CA PHE A 221 12.09 -7.60 -10.94
C PHE A 221 12.09 -8.19 -12.34
N GLU A 222 12.23 -7.37 -13.39
CA GLU A 222 12.31 -7.86 -14.76
C GLU A 222 13.53 -8.77 -14.97
N GLN A 223 14.69 -8.40 -14.39
CA GLN A 223 15.91 -9.20 -14.47
C GLN A 223 15.82 -10.51 -13.67
N LYS A 224 15.21 -10.48 -12.48
CA LYS A 224 15.07 -11.66 -11.61
C LYS A 224 13.99 -12.61 -12.10
N PHE A 225 12.94 -12.09 -12.71
CA PHE A 225 11.81 -12.85 -13.24
C PHE A 225 11.61 -12.59 -14.74
N PRO A 226 12.61 -12.92 -15.58
CA PRO A 226 12.50 -12.72 -17.02
C PRO A 226 11.43 -13.69 -17.54
N ARG A 227 10.24 -13.18 -17.84
CA ARG A 227 9.25 -13.97 -18.58
C ARG A 227 9.57 -13.87 -20.06
N SER A 228 9.80 -15.04 -20.66
CA SER A 228 9.78 -15.22 -22.12
C SER A 228 8.50 -14.62 -22.67
N SER A 229 8.67 -13.72 -23.63
CA SER A 229 7.68 -12.90 -24.32
C SER A 229 6.38 -13.62 -24.68
#